data_AF-A0A5R9F314-F1
#
_entry.id   AF-A0A5R9F314-F1
#
_cell.length_a   1.000
_cell.length_b   1.000
_cell.length_c   1.000
_cell.angle_alpha   90.00
_cell.angle_beta   90.00
_cell.angle_gamma   90.00
#
_symmetry.space_group_name_H-M   'P 1'
#
loop_
_entity.id
_entity.type
_entity.pdbx_description
1 polymer ?
#
loop_
_entity_poly.entity_id
_entity_poly.type
_entity_poly.pdbx_seq_one_letter_code
_entity_poly.pdbx_strand_id
1 'polypeptide(L)'
;MSVIPVYRKPKAEYTVVSNQSRTRHYRVCFGEVDWGRNGETEFAVYTRIVLIKNGEAEYQNYAAHILVTPGEDGRSDLDNVMEKLELLKNEHLR
;
A
#
# COMPACT_ATOMS: atom_id res chain seq x y z
N MET A 1 0.30 18.63 17.82
CA MET A 1 0.97 17.44 17.24
C MET A 1 0.02 16.80 16.25
N SER A 2 0.50 16.46 15.06
CA SER A 2 -0.30 15.81 14.02
C SER A 2 -0.67 14.40 14.47
N VAL A 3 -1.97 14.06 14.47
CA VAL A 3 -2.47 12.70 14.75
C VAL A 3 -2.30 11.79 13.51
N ILE A 4 -1.81 12.35 12.40
CA ILE A 4 -1.69 11.68 11.11
C ILE A 4 -0.26 11.13 10.98
N PRO A 5 -0.09 9.83 10.70
CA PRO A 5 1.22 9.25 10.44
C PRO A 5 1.93 9.95 9.28
N VAL A 6 3.23 10.19 9.44
CA VAL A 6 4.10 10.73 8.38
C VAL A 6 4.94 9.60 7.82
N TYR A 7 4.77 9.34 6.53
CA TYR A 7 5.48 8.27 5.85
C TYR A 7 6.72 8.81 5.14
N ARG A 8 7.89 8.24 5.44
CA ARG A 8 9.11 8.52 4.68
C ARG A 8 9.09 7.82 3.31
N LYS A 9 10.12 8.06 2.49
CA LYS A 9 10.32 7.31 1.26
C LYS A 9 10.42 5.80 1.60
N PRO A 10 9.62 4.92 0.97
CA PRO A 10 9.71 3.48 1.21
C PRO A 10 11.12 2.95 0.92
N LYS A 11 11.57 1.96 1.70
CA LYS A 11 12.80 1.21 1.44
C LYS A 11 12.58 0.13 0.37
N ALA A 12 11.39 -0.44 0.34
CA ALA A 12 10.93 -1.36 -0.69
C ALA A 12 9.47 -1.07 -1.02
N GLU A 13 9.08 -1.26 -2.27
CA GLU A 13 7.69 -1.17 -2.71
C GLU A 13 7.38 -2.15 -3.85
N TYR A 14 6.16 -2.69 -3.83
CA TYR A 14 5.56 -3.40 -4.95
C TYR A 14 4.33 -2.64 -5.44
N THR A 15 4.16 -2.61 -6.76
CA THR A 15 2.93 -2.11 -7.38
C THR A 15 2.05 -3.28 -7.78
N VAL A 16 0.82 -3.30 -7.26
CA VAL A 16 -0.25 -4.20 -7.67
C VAL A 16 -1.20 -3.41 -8.55
N VAL A 17 -1.28 -3.77 -9.84
CA VAL A 17 -2.28 -3.24 -10.76
C VAL A 17 -3.60 -3.95 -10.45
N SER A 18 -4.69 -3.19 -10.32
CA SER A 18 -6.01 -3.80 -10.11
C SER A 18 -6.40 -4.65 -11.31
N ASN A 19 -6.87 -5.88 -11.08
CA ASN A 19 -7.40 -6.73 -12.14
C ASN A 19 -8.84 -6.37 -12.52
N GLN A 20 -9.46 -5.47 -11.76
CA GLN A 20 -10.83 -4.98 -11.96
C GLN A 20 -10.90 -3.53 -12.41
N SER A 21 -9.80 -2.79 -12.39
CA SER A 21 -9.75 -1.39 -12.79
C SER A 21 -8.42 -1.02 -13.44
N ARG A 22 -8.49 -0.41 -14.63
CA ARG A 22 -7.30 0.09 -15.34
C ARG A 22 -6.68 1.34 -14.73
N THR A 23 -7.37 2.00 -13.80
CA THR A 23 -6.94 3.28 -13.22
C THR A 23 -6.52 3.16 -11.75
N ARG A 24 -6.61 1.96 -11.17
CA ARG A 24 -6.35 1.73 -9.76
C ARG A 24 -5.11 0.88 -9.56
N HIS A 25 -4.22 1.37 -8.72
CA HIS A 25 -3.01 0.69 -8.33
C HIS A 25 -2.89 0.70 -6.80
N TYR A 26 -2.36 -0.38 -6.24
CA TYR A 26 -2.02 -0.48 -4.83
C TYR A 26 -0.51 -0.55 -4.71
N ARG A 27 0.07 0.38 -3.94
CA ARG A 27 1.48 0.31 -3.58
C ARG A 27 1.62 -0.32 -2.22
N VAL A 28 2.20 -1.50 -2.18
CA VAL A 28 2.52 -2.20 -0.94
C VAL A 28 3.96 -1.82 -0.58
N CYS A 29 4.15 -1.16 0.55
CA CYS A 29 5.40 -0.50 0.91
C CYS A 29 5.94 -1.05 2.22
N PHE A 30 7.27 -1.10 2.33
CA PHE A 30 7.99 -1.27 3.58
C PHE A 30 8.87 -0.05 3.84
N GLY A 31 8.82 0.50 5.05
CA GLY A 31 9.67 1.62 5.42
C GLY A 31 9.38 2.22 6.78
N GLU A 32 10.09 3.29 7.08
CA GLU A 32 9.94 4.07 8.31
C GLU A 32 8.65 4.90 8.30
N VAL A 33 7.87 4.73 9.36
CA VAL A 33 6.63 5.48 9.63
C VAL A 33 6.78 6.19 10.96
N ASP A 34 6.61 7.51 10.94
CA ASP A 34 6.47 8.33 12.15
C ASP A 34 4.98 8.37 12.51
N TRP A 35 4.63 7.78 13.65
CA TRP A 35 3.24 7.67 14.08
C TRP A 35 2.70 8.93 14.77
N GLY A 36 3.52 10.00 14.87
CA GLY A 36 3.13 11.31 15.38
C GLY A 36 2.81 11.38 16.88
N ARG A 37 2.76 10.22 17.57
CA ARG A 37 2.43 10.16 19.00
C ARG A 37 3.57 10.61 19.90
N ASN A 38 4.83 10.34 19.53
CA ASN A 38 6.03 10.68 20.32
C ASN A 38 7.28 11.03 19.49
N GLY A 39 7.16 11.20 18.17
CA GLY A 39 8.33 11.26 17.26
C GLY A 39 9.05 9.91 17.08
N GLU A 40 8.47 8.83 17.62
CA GLU A 40 8.94 7.46 17.43
C GLU A 40 8.67 7.03 15.99
N THR A 41 9.77 6.71 15.30
CA THR A 41 9.76 6.17 13.94
C THR A 41 9.97 4.67 14.01
N GLU A 42 9.05 3.90 13.44
CA GLU A 42 9.13 2.44 13.40
C GLU A 42 9.04 1.91 11.97
N PHE A 43 9.58 0.71 11.74
CA PHE A 43 9.39 0.02 10.47
C PHE A 43 7.98 -0.56 10.41
N ALA A 44 7.28 -0.28 9.31
CA ALA A 44 5.98 -0.83 9.05
C ALA A 44 5.86 -1.32 7.60
N VAL A 45 5.00 -2.31 7.42
CA VAL A 45 4.44 -2.66 6.12
C VAL A 45 3.07 -1.96 6.01
N TYR A 46 2.84 -1.24 4.92
CA TYR A 46 1.60 -0.49 4.71
C TYR A 46 1.22 -0.44 3.22
N THR A 47 -0.06 -0.21 2.93
CA THR A 47 -0.57 -0.11 1.56
C THR A 47 -1.06 1.29 1.28
N ARG A 48 -0.55 1.92 0.21
CA ARG A 48 -1.07 3.19 -0.33
C ARG A 48 -1.92 2.92 -1.57
N ILE A 49 -3.06 3.58 -1.68
CA ILE A 49 -3.86 3.56 -2.91
C ILE A 49 -3.38 4.69 -3.81
N VAL A 50 -3.09 4.34 -5.07
CA VAL A 50 -2.77 5.29 -6.13
C VAL A 50 -3.90 5.26 -7.14
N LEU A 51 -4.62 6.37 -7.24
CA LEU A 51 -5.62 6.59 -8.28
C LEU A 51 -4.96 7.37 -9.41
N ILE A 52 -5.03 6.84 -10.63
CA ILE A 52 -4.59 7.57 -11.81
C ILE A 52 -5.80 8.29 -12.39
N LYS A 53 -5.79 9.62 -12.34
CA LYS A 53 -6.82 10.48 -12.92
C LYS A 53 -6.15 11.47 -13.87
N ASN A 54 -6.61 11.51 -15.13
CA ASN A 54 -6.01 12.36 -16.18
C ASN A 54 -4.50 12.17 -16.39
N GLY A 55 -3.97 10.98 -16.11
CA GLY A 55 -2.53 10.68 -16.22
C GLY A 55 -1.69 11.09 -15.00
N GLU A 56 -2.29 11.75 -14.01
CA GLU A 56 -1.62 12.12 -12.77
C GLU A 56 -1.94 11.13 -11.64
N ALA A 57 -0.94 10.89 -10.78
CA ALA A 57 -1.07 10.03 -9.61
C ALA A 57 -1.59 10.84 -8.42
N GLU A 58 -2.82 10.56 -7.99
CA GLU A 58 -3.37 11.10 -6.76
C GLU A 58 -3.13 10.10 -5.61
N TYR A 59 -2.46 10.57 -4.56
CA TYR A 59 -2.29 9.84 -3.30
C TYR A 59 -3.36 10.31 -2.33
N GLN A 60 -4.12 9.37 -1.76
CA GLN A 60 -5.09 9.69 -0.73
C GLN A 60 -4.73 9.00 0.59
N ASN A 61 -4.69 9.77 1.68
CA ASN A 61 -4.52 9.29 3.06
C ASN A 61 -5.84 8.73 3.65
N TYR A 62 -6.67 8.08 2.83
CA TYR A 62 -7.89 7.42 3.30
C TYR A 62 -7.65 5.93 3.55
N ALA A 63 -8.60 5.30 4.24
CA ALA A 63 -8.62 3.85 4.41
C ALA A 63 -8.41 3.12 3.06
N ALA A 64 -7.61 2.07 3.08
CA ALA A 64 -7.33 1.30 1.89
C ALA A 64 -8.56 0.43 1.50
N HIS A 65 -9.40 0.93 0.60
CA HIS A 65 -10.48 0.16 -0.01
C HIS A 65 -9.93 -0.76 -1.11
N ILE A 66 -9.56 -1.99 -0.74
CA ILE A 66 -9.06 -3.02 -1.67
C ILE A 66 -10.22 -3.91 -2.10
N LEU A 67 -10.35 -4.19 -3.40
CA LEU A 67 -11.43 -5.03 -3.93
C LEU A 67 -11.23 -6.50 -3.58
N VAL A 68 -12.30 -7.13 -3.10
CA VAL A 68 -12.33 -8.55 -2.69
C VAL A 68 -13.03 -9.44 -3.70
N THR A 69 -13.70 -8.85 -4.70
CA THR A 69 -14.32 -9.61 -5.78
C THR A 69 -13.22 -10.22 -6.66
N PRO A 70 -13.31 -11.49 -7.06
CA PRO A 70 -12.36 -12.07 -8.02
C PRO A 70 -12.46 -11.45 -9.42
N GLY A 71 -11.33 -11.27 -10.09
CA GLY A 71 -11.24 -10.93 -11.51
C GLY A 71 -11.32 -12.15 -12.42
N GLU A 72 -11.01 -11.97 -13.72
CA GLU A 72 -11.01 -13.06 -14.72
C GLU A 72 -10.00 -14.18 -14.39
N ASP A 73 -8.93 -13.84 -13.67
CA ASP A 73 -7.91 -14.77 -13.19
C ASP A 73 -8.33 -15.54 -11.92
N GLY A 74 -9.53 -15.31 -11.40
CA GLY A 74 -10.05 -15.93 -10.19
C GLY A 74 -9.45 -15.39 -8.89
N ARG A 75 -8.59 -14.36 -8.94
CA ARG A 75 -8.00 -13.71 -7.76
C ARG A 75 -8.62 -12.34 -7.54
N SER A 76 -8.71 -11.91 -6.29
CA SER A 76 -9.10 -10.54 -5.95
C SER A 76 -7.87 -9.63 -5.85
N ASP A 77 -8.08 -8.31 -5.90
CA ASP A 77 -7.02 -7.35 -5.61
C ASP A 77 -6.45 -7.57 -4.20
N LEU A 78 -7.29 -7.98 -3.24
CA LEU A 78 -6.87 -8.30 -1.88
C LEU A 78 -5.91 -9.48 -1.84
N ASP A 79 -6.17 -10.56 -2.60
CA ASP A 79 -5.27 -11.71 -2.68
C ASP A 79 -3.89 -11.29 -3.22
N ASN A 80 -3.88 -10.41 -4.21
CA ASN A 80 -2.65 -9.91 -4.83
C ASN A 80 -1.87 -8.99 -3.88
N VAL A 81 -2.57 -8.12 -3.12
CA VAL A 81 -1.94 -7.29 -2.08
C VAL A 81 -1.38 -8.14 -0.94
N MET A 82 -2.13 -9.12 -0.45
CA MET A 82 -1.71 -10.03 0.62
C MET A 82 -0.46 -10.81 0.25
N GLU A 83 -0.35 -11.27 -1.00
CA GLU A 83 0.86 -11.92 -1.51
C GLU A 83 2.09 -11.00 -1.40
N LYS A 84 1.96 -9.73 -1.77
CA LYS A 84 3.08 -8.78 -1.70
C LYS A 84 3.41 -8.36 -0.27
N LEU A 85 2.42 -8.32 0.63
CA LEU A 85 2.66 -8.13 2.07
C LEU A 85 3.53 -9.27 2.64
N GLU A 86 3.21 -10.52 2.31
CA GLU A 86 3.97 -11.67 2.80
C GLU A 86 5.39 -11.71 2.22
N LEU A 87 5.58 -11.31 0.95
CA LEU A 87 6.93 -11.15 0.37
C LEU A 87 7.77 -10.14 1.16
N LEU A 88 7.26 -8.93 1.39
CA LEU A 88 7.99 -7.90 2.16
C LEU A 88 8.32 -8.35 3.59
N LYS A 89 7.39 -9.04 4.24
CA LYS A 89 7.61 -9.62 5.57
C LYS A 89 8.76 -10.64 5.53
N ASN A 90 8.79 -11.51 4.53
CA ASN A 90 9.84 -12.52 4.40
C ASN A 90 11.21 -11.92 4.06
N GLU A 91 11.24 -10.80 3.33
CA GLU A 91 12.48 -10.11 2.93
C GLU A 91 13.09 -9.22 4.03
N HIS A 92 12.26 -8.68 4.93
CA HIS A 92 12.70 -7.61 5.84
C HIS A 92 12.39 -7.82 7.32
N LEU A 93 11.53 -8.77 7.67
CA LEU A 93 11.06 -8.99 9.05
C LEU A 93 11.32 -10.42 9.57
N ARG A 94 12.06 -11.24 8.82
CA ARG A 94 12.51 -12.57 9.26
C ARG A 94 13.95 -12.55 9.75
#